data_AF-A0A965AGJ5-F1
#
_entry.id   AF-A0A965AGJ5-F1
#
_cell.length_a   1.000
_cell.length_b   1.000
_cell.length_c   1.000
_cell.angle_alpha   90.00
_cell.angle_beta   90.00
_cell.angle_gamma   90.00
#
_symmetry.space_group_name_H-M   'P 1'
#
loop_
_entity.id
_entity.type
_entity.pdbx_description
1 polymer ?
#
loop_
_entity_poly.entity_id
_entity_poly.type
_entity_poly.pdbx_seq_one_letter_code
_entity_poly.pdbx_strand_id
1 'polypeptide(L)' 'RPGTATSIKNLFLAGDWTDTGVPATIDGSVMSGFRAASKATAAVRTAISEDAE' A
#
# COMPACT_ATOMS: atom_id res chain seq x y z
N ARG A 1 -13.19 3.46 -6.31
CA ARG A 1 -12.35 3.08 -5.15
C ARG A 1 -10.92 3.55 -5.43
N PRO A 2 -10.17 4.11 -4.46
CA PRO A 2 -8.79 4.54 -4.67
C PRO A 2 -7.82 3.34 -4.71
N GLY A 3 -6.67 3.48 -5.36
CA GLY A 3 -5.59 2.50 -5.27
C GLY A 3 -4.83 2.57 -3.93
N THR A 4 -3.86 1.68 -3.74
CA THR A 4 -3.03 1.60 -2.53
C THR A 4 -2.14 2.83 -2.31
N ALA A 5 -1.66 3.47 -3.37
CA ALA A 5 -0.80 4.65 -3.25
C ALA A 5 -1.63 5.92 -3.07
N THR A 6 -1.20 6.78 -2.15
CA THR A 6 -1.80 8.11 -1.94
C THR A 6 -0.85 9.21 -2.41
N SER A 7 -1.34 10.45 -2.47
CA SER A 7 -0.50 11.64 -2.70
C SER A 7 0.34 12.03 -1.48
N ILE A 8 0.04 11.47 -0.31
CA ILE A 8 0.77 11.75 0.93
C ILE A 8 1.92 10.76 1.03
N LYS A 9 3.14 11.29 1.18
CA LYS A 9 4.35 10.47 1.35
C LYS A 9 4.17 9.52 2.53
N ASN A 10 4.58 8.27 2.35
CA ASN A 10 4.56 7.21 3.37
C ASN A 10 3.16 6.88 3.92
N LEU A 11 2.08 7.28 3.24
CA LEU A 11 0.72 6.87 3.56
C LEU A 11 0.16 5.96 2.46
N PHE A 12 -0.27 4.76 2.86
CA PHE A 12 -0.80 3.72 1.96
C PHE A 12 -2.17 3.26 2.43
N LEU A 13 -3.06 2.94 1.48
CA LEU A 13 -4.41 2.48 1.76
C LEU A 13 -4.55 0.97 1.58
N ALA A 14 -5.29 0.34 2.49
CA ALA A 14 -5.76 -1.03 2.43
C ALA A 14 -7.18 -1.11 3.00
N GLY A 15 -7.91 -2.15 2.63
CA GLY A 15 -9.28 -2.42 3.04
C GLY A 15 -10.18 -2.77 1.86
N ASP A 16 -11.41 -3.17 2.17
CA ASP A 16 -12.47 -3.57 1.24
C ASP A 16 -12.93 -2.45 0.28
N TRP A 17 -12.70 -1.19 0.68
CA TRP A 17 -12.93 -0.01 -0.15
C TRP A 17 -11.74 0.39 -1.04
N THR A 18 -10.63 -0.35 -1.01
CA THR A 18 -9.49 -0.12 -1.89
C THR A 18 -9.74 -0.78 -3.25
N ASP A 19 -9.22 -0.20 -4.33
CA ASP A 19 -9.35 -0.76 -5.67
C ASP A 19 -8.46 -1.99 -5.84
N THR A 20 -9.07 -3.14 -5.64
CA THR A 20 -8.46 -4.46 -5.76
C THR A 20 -8.74 -5.11 -7.11
N GLY A 21 -9.67 -4.55 -7.89
CA GLY A 21 -10.24 -5.18 -9.10
C GLY A 21 -11.37 -6.19 -8.81
N VAL A 22 -11.72 -6.41 -7.53
CA VAL A 22 -12.78 -7.34 -7.10
C VAL A 22 -13.83 -6.64 -6.20
N PRO A 23 -15.02 -7.20 -5.96
CA PRO A 23 -15.98 -6.66 -4.99
C PRO A 23 -15.38 -6.53 -3.57
N ALA A 24 -16.10 -5.86 -2.66
CA ALA A 24 -15.72 -5.75 -1.26
C ALA A 24 -15.80 -7.15 -0.58
N THR A 25 -14.67 -7.87 -0.57
CA THR A 25 -14.55 -9.23 -0.01
C THR A 25 -13.39 -9.31 0.96
N ILE A 26 -13.39 -10.34 1.83
CA ILE A 26 -12.27 -10.63 2.73
C ILE A 26 -10.97 -10.82 1.93
N ASP A 27 -11.00 -11.58 0.83
CA ASP A 27 -9.83 -11.78 -0.02
C ASP A 27 -9.34 -10.47 -0.65
N GLY A 28 -10.25 -9.61 -1.09
CA GLY A 28 -9.91 -8.26 -1.57
C GLY A 28 -9.21 -7.43 -0.50
N SER A 29 -9.74 -7.43 0.73
CA SER A 29 -9.12 -6.75 1.87
C SER A 29 -7.72 -7.28 2.15
N VAL A 30 -7.54 -8.60 2.17
CA VAL A 30 -6.23 -9.25 2.38
C VAL A 30 -5.24 -8.89 1.26
N MET A 31 -5.66 -8.98 -0.01
CA MET A 31 -4.85 -8.58 -1.17
C MET A 31 -4.40 -7.11 -1.07
N SER A 32 -5.30 -6.21 -0.69
CA SER A 32 -4.97 -4.79 -0.51
C SER A 32 -3.96 -4.57 0.61
N GLY A 33 -4.06 -5.34 1.70
CA GLY A 33 -3.11 -5.33 2.82
C GLY A 33 -1.71 -5.72 2.38
N PHE A 34 -1.56 -6.79 1.59
CA PHE A 34 -0.27 -7.17 1.01
C PHE A 34 0.32 -6.06 0.13
N ARG A 35 -0.50 -5.44 -0.73
CA ARG A 35 -0.05 -4.32 -1.57
C ARG A 35 0.44 -3.13 -0.74
N ALA A 36 -0.27 -2.78 0.34
CA ALA A 36 0.12 -1.70 1.23
C ALA A 36 1.43 -2.01 1.97
N ALA A 37 1.55 -3.21 2.53
CA ALA A 37 2.76 -3.66 3.21
C ALA A 37 3.98 -3.64 2.28
N SER A 38 3.85 -4.14 1.05
CA SER A 38 4.95 -4.11 0.06
C SER A 38 5.42 -2.68 -0.24
N LYS A 39 4.48 -1.73 -0.40
CA LYS A 39 4.84 -0.32 -0.63
C LYS A 39 5.47 0.33 0.60
N ALA A 40 4.97 0.03 1.79
CA ALA A 40 5.55 0.53 3.05
C ALA A 40 6.99 0.03 3.24
N THR A 41 7.25 -1.27 3.00
CA THR A 41 8.60 -1.82 3.07
C THR A 41 9.53 -1.21 2.02
N ALA A 42 9.04 -0.99 0.79
CA ALA A 42 9.82 -0.32 -0.24
C ALA A 42 10.18 1.11 0.15
N ALA A 43 9.22 1.87 0.71
CA ALA A 43 9.46 3.24 1.16
C ALA A 43 10.49 3.32 2.28
N VAL A 44 10.45 2.40 3.26
CA VAL A 44 11.49 2.30 4.30
C VAL A 44 12.85 2.01 3.68
N ARG A 45 12.93 1.09 2.72
CA ARG A 45 14.18 0.74 2.03
C ARG A 45 14.78 1.92 1.25
N THR A 46 13.94 2.72 0.60
CA THR A 46 14.39 3.93 -0.10
C THR A 46 14.92 4.97 0.90
N ALA A 47 14.21 5.21 2.00
CA ALA A 47 14.65 6.18 3.00
C ALA A 47 16.01 5.79 3.62
N ILE A 48 16.20 4.52 4.00
CA ILE A 48 17.49 4.08 4.56
C ILE A 48 18.66 4.15 3.56
N SER A 49 18.38 4.05 2.25
CA SER A 49 19.42 4.19 1.23
C SER A 49 19.76 5.65 0.94
N GLU A 50 18.76 6.55 1.02
CA GLU A 50 18.96 7.99 0.89
C GLU A 50 19.78 8.56 2.06
N ASP A 51 19.61 8.03 3.27
CA ASP A 51 20.36 8.45 4.47
C ASP A 51 21.81 7.93 4.53
N ALA A 52 22.16 6.97 3.67
CA ALA A 52 23.48 6.33 3.66
C ALA A 52 24.49 7.01 2.70
N GLU A 53 24.02 7.96 1.89
CA GLU A 53 24.79 8.76 0.93
C GLU A 53 25.00 10.19 1.46
#